data_AF-A0A951P6Y2-F1
#
_entry.id   AF-A0A951P6Y2-F1
#
_cell.length_a   1.000
_cell.length_b   1.000
_cell.length_c   1.000
_cell.angle_alpha   90.00
_cell.angle_beta   90.00
_cell.angle_gamma   90.00
#
_symmetry.space_group_name_H-M   'P 1'
#
loop_
_entity.id
_entity.type
_entity.pdbx_description
1 polymer ?
#
loop_
_entity_poly.entity_id
_entity_poly.type
_entity_poly.pdbx_seq_one_letter_code
_entity_poly.pdbx_strand_id
1 'polypeptide(L)'
;MTQLLFSPEWLNLLTDPYAVLGISVAADERRVLKRYRSVAKLLHPDSLIQVDPATMALASQLLARLVNPAYQRLKQEKERAETVAMLRIRVRRMSREETGQPQSAVARRLLNLPLHKADIYYEQSVTELAEQQYQQFEQFESITAQLSELHLAYLRLKMGEPVIREKRTGIVAAPQAKPIQFAPGHDGQVSVNYAQRHYYRAQEYAKKATWLRVVAELRDAIVLEPDRAEYHSLLAQAYLMQNLTGMAKVHFRQALKFNPRDPLAIQYAERLHLLEPEKVAAKAGGLFSLFGKKR
;
A
#
# COMPACT_ATOMS: atom_id res chain seq x y z
N MET A 1 -18.58 -33.31 -35.83
CA MET A 1 -18.65 -31.84 -35.89
C MET A 1 -19.01 -31.33 -34.50
N THR A 2 -18.00 -31.17 -33.65
CA THR A 2 -18.15 -30.62 -32.30
C THR A 2 -18.37 -29.13 -32.46
N GLN A 3 -19.61 -28.68 -32.26
CA GLN A 3 -19.88 -27.26 -32.13
C GLN A 3 -19.05 -26.77 -30.94
N LEU A 4 -18.12 -25.84 -31.17
CA LEU A 4 -17.43 -25.08 -30.13
C LEU A 4 -18.48 -24.16 -29.48
N LEU A 5 -19.36 -24.75 -28.68
CA LEU A 5 -20.47 -24.07 -28.01
C LEU A 5 -19.97 -23.34 -26.78
N PHE A 6 -20.61 -22.20 -26.52
CA PHE A 6 -20.53 -21.41 -25.30
C PHE A 6 -20.57 -22.27 -24.04
N SER A 7 -19.43 -22.43 -23.36
CA SER A 7 -19.37 -22.96 -22.01
C SER A 7 -19.82 -21.89 -21.00
N PRO A 8 -20.66 -22.23 -20.00
CA PRO A 8 -20.99 -21.34 -18.87
C PRO A 8 -19.75 -20.90 -18.08
N GLU A 9 -18.65 -21.63 -18.19
CA GLU A 9 -17.39 -21.36 -17.48
C GLU A 9 -16.69 -20.08 -17.98
N TRP A 10 -17.00 -19.60 -19.18
CA TRP A 10 -16.43 -18.36 -19.71
C TRP A 10 -16.87 -17.10 -18.96
N LEU A 11 -18.02 -17.12 -18.28
CA LEU A 11 -18.41 -16.03 -17.38
C LEU A 11 -17.47 -15.93 -16.16
N ASN A 12 -16.87 -17.06 -15.74
CA ASN A 12 -15.87 -17.05 -14.68
C ASN A 12 -14.54 -16.43 -15.17
N LEU A 13 -14.24 -16.46 -16.47
CA LEU A 13 -13.06 -15.79 -17.06
C LEU A 13 -13.18 -14.26 -17.03
N LEU A 14 -14.41 -13.71 -17.05
CA LEU A 14 -14.64 -12.26 -16.86
C LEU A 14 -14.28 -11.76 -15.45
N THR A 15 -14.02 -12.67 -14.51
CA THR A 15 -13.58 -12.31 -13.15
C THR A 15 -12.19 -11.66 -13.16
N ASP A 16 -11.35 -11.96 -14.16
CA ASP A 16 -10.04 -11.34 -14.35
C ASP A 16 -9.88 -10.72 -15.76
N PRO A 17 -10.25 -9.43 -15.93
CA PRO A 17 -10.04 -8.69 -17.18
C PRO A 17 -8.57 -8.63 -17.63
N TYR A 18 -7.62 -8.69 -16.72
CA TYR A 18 -6.19 -8.67 -17.06
C TYR A 18 -5.78 -9.97 -17.74
N ALA A 19 -6.30 -11.11 -17.27
CA ALA A 19 -6.05 -12.41 -17.88
C ALA A 19 -6.69 -12.51 -19.27
N VAL A 20 -7.92 -11.99 -19.44
CA VAL A 20 -8.59 -11.95 -20.75
C VAL A 20 -7.77 -11.17 -21.79
N LEU A 21 -7.21 -10.02 -21.41
CA LEU A 21 -6.37 -9.24 -22.33
C LEU A 21 -4.94 -9.78 -22.46
N GLY A 22 -4.50 -10.64 -21.54
CA GLY A 22 -3.13 -11.13 -21.48
C GLY A 22 -2.14 -10.02 -21.13
N ILE A 23 -2.45 -9.24 -20.09
CA ILE A 23 -1.58 -8.17 -19.60
C ILE A 23 -1.31 -8.29 -18.10
N SER A 24 -0.18 -7.73 -17.69
CA SER A 24 0.23 -7.64 -16.29
C SER A 24 -0.78 -6.83 -15.47
N VAL A 25 -1.03 -7.26 -14.22
CA VAL A 25 -1.87 -6.51 -13.26
C VAL A 25 -1.27 -5.14 -12.89
N ALA A 26 0.01 -4.91 -13.20
CA ALA A 26 0.70 -3.64 -13.01
C ALA A 26 0.74 -2.77 -14.30
N ALA A 27 0.06 -3.19 -15.37
CA ALA A 27 0.06 -2.47 -16.64
C ALA A 27 -0.63 -1.08 -16.53
N ASP A 28 -0.01 -0.08 -17.15
CA ASP A 28 -0.57 1.25 -17.32
C ASP A 28 -1.55 1.30 -18.51
N GLU A 29 -2.27 2.42 -18.64
CA GLU A 29 -3.26 2.61 -19.70
C GLU A 29 -2.69 2.41 -21.11
N ARG A 30 -1.44 2.86 -21.33
CA ARG A 30 -0.77 2.73 -22.63
C ARG A 30 -0.54 1.27 -23.00
N ARG A 31 -0.06 0.45 -22.04
CA ARG A 31 0.11 -1.00 -22.25
C ARG A 31 -1.24 -1.70 -22.48
N VAL A 32 -2.28 -1.33 -21.72
CA VAL A 32 -3.64 -1.86 -21.90
C VAL A 32 -4.15 -1.57 -23.31
N LEU A 33 -4.07 -0.32 -23.76
CA LEU A 33 -4.52 0.10 -25.09
C LEU A 33 -3.73 -0.60 -26.21
N LYS A 34 -2.39 -0.68 -26.07
CA LYS A 34 -1.52 -1.35 -27.05
C LYS A 34 -1.91 -2.82 -27.20
N ARG A 35 -2.11 -3.53 -26.08
CA ARG A 35 -2.49 -4.94 -26.12
C ARG A 35 -3.89 -5.12 -26.68
N TYR A 36 -4.87 -4.31 -26.25
CA TYR A 36 -6.23 -4.36 -26.79
C TYR A 36 -6.24 -4.23 -28.32
N ARG A 37 -5.53 -3.24 -28.88
CA ARG A 37 -5.43 -3.06 -30.33
C ARG A 37 -4.81 -4.27 -31.04
N SER A 38 -3.77 -4.86 -30.45
CA SER A 38 -3.15 -6.07 -30.98
C SER A 38 -4.12 -7.25 -31.02
N VAL A 39 -4.84 -7.49 -29.92
CA VAL A 39 -5.82 -8.58 -29.82
C VAL A 39 -7.02 -8.32 -30.75
N ALA A 40 -7.54 -7.11 -30.77
CA ALA A 40 -8.65 -6.72 -31.65
C ALA A 40 -8.30 -6.93 -33.13
N LYS A 41 -7.06 -6.62 -33.54
CA LYS A 41 -6.58 -6.89 -34.89
C LYS A 41 -6.54 -8.39 -35.21
N LEU A 42 -6.09 -9.23 -34.28
CA LEU A 42 -6.05 -10.69 -34.45
C LEU A 42 -7.46 -11.30 -34.57
N LEU A 43 -8.42 -10.77 -33.82
CA LEU A 43 -9.80 -11.27 -33.78
C LEU A 43 -10.73 -10.63 -34.82
N HIS A 44 -10.26 -9.63 -35.57
CA HIS A 44 -11.07 -8.96 -36.58
C HIS A 44 -11.35 -9.90 -37.77
N PRO A 45 -12.58 -9.90 -38.32
CA PRO A 45 -12.94 -10.76 -39.46
C PRO A 45 -11.99 -10.60 -40.67
N ASP A 46 -11.51 -9.39 -40.94
CA ASP A 46 -10.54 -9.12 -42.03
C ASP A 46 -9.21 -9.89 -41.90
N SER A 47 -8.82 -10.27 -40.67
CA SER A 47 -7.62 -11.06 -40.44
C SER A 47 -7.87 -12.57 -40.61
N LEU A 48 -9.15 -13.00 -40.66
CA LEU A 48 -9.58 -14.40 -40.64
C LEU A 48 -10.30 -14.84 -41.93
N ILE A 49 -10.11 -14.10 -43.03
CA ILE A 49 -10.82 -14.29 -44.32
C ILE A 49 -10.67 -15.71 -44.89
N GLN A 50 -9.58 -16.42 -44.60
CA GLN A 50 -9.30 -17.78 -45.11
C GLN A 50 -9.59 -18.89 -44.10
N VAL A 51 -10.15 -18.57 -42.93
CA VAL A 51 -10.38 -19.52 -41.83
C VAL A 51 -11.82 -20.03 -41.87
N ASP A 52 -12.02 -21.23 -41.32
CA ASP A 52 -13.32 -21.89 -41.24
C ASP A 52 -14.41 -20.97 -40.63
N PRO A 53 -15.65 -20.92 -41.17
CA PRO A 53 -16.68 -19.97 -40.72
C PRO A 53 -17.02 -20.07 -39.22
N ALA A 54 -16.90 -21.27 -38.64
CA ALA A 54 -17.09 -21.50 -37.21
C ALA A 54 -16.07 -20.74 -36.36
N THR A 55 -14.80 -20.73 -36.78
CA THR A 55 -13.71 -20.03 -36.10
C THR A 55 -13.87 -18.52 -36.19
N MET A 56 -14.33 -18.01 -37.34
CA MET A 56 -14.63 -16.58 -37.50
C MET A 56 -15.76 -16.12 -36.57
N ALA A 57 -16.82 -16.93 -36.42
CA ALA A 57 -17.91 -16.66 -35.51
C ALA A 57 -17.43 -16.65 -34.04
N LEU A 58 -16.58 -17.60 -33.65
CA LEU A 58 -15.99 -17.67 -32.32
C LEU A 58 -15.08 -16.46 -32.02
N ALA A 59 -14.22 -16.06 -32.96
CA ALA A 59 -13.36 -14.88 -32.80
C ALA A 59 -14.18 -13.59 -32.61
N SER A 60 -15.26 -13.44 -33.37
CA SER A 60 -16.19 -12.31 -33.24
C SER A 60 -16.86 -12.30 -31.86
N GLN A 61 -17.24 -13.47 -31.35
CA GLN A 61 -17.83 -13.61 -30.01
C GLN A 61 -16.83 -13.32 -28.90
N LEU A 62 -15.58 -13.81 -29.00
CA LEU A 62 -14.49 -13.50 -28.07
C LEU A 62 -14.26 -11.99 -27.97
N LEU A 63 -14.18 -11.33 -29.13
CA LEU A 63 -13.96 -9.89 -29.19
C LEU A 63 -15.12 -9.12 -28.51
N ALA A 64 -16.36 -9.47 -28.85
CA ALA A 64 -17.53 -8.75 -28.37
C ALA A 64 -17.86 -9.03 -26.89
N ARG A 65 -17.71 -10.27 -26.42
CA ARG A 65 -18.18 -10.71 -25.10
C ARG A 65 -17.09 -10.72 -24.01
N LEU A 66 -15.82 -10.85 -24.37
CA LEU A 66 -14.72 -10.91 -23.41
C LEU A 66 -13.79 -9.70 -23.56
N VAL A 67 -13.19 -9.53 -24.74
CA VAL A 67 -12.11 -8.55 -24.96
C VAL A 67 -12.61 -7.11 -24.82
N ASN A 68 -13.74 -6.78 -25.45
CA ASN A 68 -14.30 -5.42 -25.38
C ASN A 68 -14.72 -5.05 -23.94
N PRO A 69 -15.51 -5.86 -23.21
CA PRO A 69 -15.82 -5.59 -21.82
C PRO A 69 -14.59 -5.49 -20.91
N ALA A 70 -13.61 -6.38 -21.09
CA ALA A 70 -12.36 -6.34 -20.33
C ALA A 70 -11.60 -5.03 -20.58
N TYR A 71 -11.50 -4.60 -21.84
CA TYR A 71 -10.87 -3.32 -22.18
C TYR A 71 -11.62 -2.12 -21.61
N GLN A 72 -12.96 -2.07 -21.72
CA GLN A 72 -13.73 -0.96 -21.16
C GLN A 72 -13.46 -0.80 -19.67
N ARG A 73 -13.43 -1.93 -18.94
CA ARG A 73 -13.12 -1.95 -17.50
C ARG A 73 -11.69 -1.56 -17.17
N LEU A 74 -10.71 -1.91 -18.00
CA LEU A 74 -9.31 -1.58 -17.75
C LEU A 74 -8.89 -0.22 -18.34
N LYS A 75 -9.73 0.41 -19.14
CA LYS A 75 -9.46 1.74 -19.71
C LYS A 75 -9.41 2.79 -18.61
N GLN A 76 -10.32 2.73 -17.63
CA GLN A 76 -10.39 3.70 -16.54
C GLN A 76 -9.47 3.31 -15.38
N GLU A 77 -8.72 4.27 -14.85
CA GLU A 77 -7.81 4.02 -13.72
C GLU A 77 -8.53 3.55 -12.45
N LYS A 78 -9.69 4.14 -12.16
CA LYS A 78 -10.52 3.76 -11.02
C LYS A 78 -10.95 2.28 -11.11
N GLU A 79 -11.46 1.87 -12.27
CA GLU A 79 -11.93 0.50 -12.50
C GLU A 79 -10.77 -0.51 -12.53
N ARG A 80 -9.58 -0.11 -13.01
CA ARG A 80 -8.34 -0.91 -12.85
C ARG A 80 -8.03 -1.16 -11.37
N ALA A 81 -8.01 -0.10 -10.57
CA ALA A 81 -7.73 -0.20 -9.14
C ALA A 81 -8.76 -1.08 -8.41
N GLU A 82 -10.05 -0.95 -8.74
CA GLU A 82 -11.12 -1.81 -8.23
C GLU A 82 -10.94 -3.27 -8.62
N THR A 83 -10.56 -3.53 -9.88
CA THR A 83 -10.31 -4.90 -10.38
C THR A 83 -9.15 -5.55 -9.63
N VAL A 84 -8.03 -4.85 -9.46
CA VAL A 84 -6.89 -5.34 -8.66
C VAL A 84 -7.31 -5.55 -7.20
N ALA A 85 -8.13 -4.68 -6.62
CA ALA A 85 -8.64 -4.85 -5.26
C ALA A 85 -9.50 -6.12 -5.11
N MET A 86 -10.37 -6.40 -6.08
CA MET A 86 -11.18 -7.63 -6.11
C MET A 86 -10.31 -8.89 -6.22
N LEU A 87 -9.27 -8.87 -7.06
CA LEU A 87 -8.31 -9.98 -7.15
C LEU A 87 -7.57 -10.18 -5.81
N ARG A 88 -7.17 -9.11 -5.13
CA ARG A 88 -6.56 -9.20 -3.79
C ARG A 88 -7.49 -9.77 -2.73
N ILE A 89 -8.78 -9.45 -2.77
CA ILE A 89 -9.79 -10.05 -1.88
C ILE A 89 -9.89 -11.56 -2.14
N ARG A 90 -9.90 -11.97 -3.41
CA ARG A 90 -9.90 -13.38 -3.81
C ARG A 90 -8.67 -14.11 -3.28
N VAL A 91 -7.47 -13.53 -3.43
CA VAL A 91 -6.23 -14.09 -2.86
C VAL A 91 -6.32 -14.27 -1.35
N ARG A 92 -6.84 -13.27 -0.60
CA ARG A 92 -7.01 -13.40 0.86
C ARG A 92 -7.97 -14.52 1.25
N ARG A 93 -9.03 -14.70 0.48
CA ARG A 93 -10.01 -15.77 0.70
C ARG A 93 -9.35 -17.13 0.49
N MET A 94 -8.64 -17.29 -0.63
CA MET A 94 -7.88 -18.50 -0.98
C MET A 94 -6.83 -18.86 0.07
N SER A 95 -6.10 -17.88 0.61
CA SER A 95 -5.12 -18.12 1.66
C SER A 95 -5.74 -18.54 3.01
N ARG A 96 -7.00 -18.18 3.28
CA ARG A 96 -7.71 -18.59 4.52
C ARG A 96 -8.38 -19.95 4.40
N GLU A 97 -8.85 -20.29 3.22
CA GLU A 97 -9.57 -21.53 2.93
C GLU A 97 -8.61 -22.70 2.62
N GLU A 98 -7.29 -22.52 2.80
CA GLU A 98 -6.23 -23.47 2.41
C GLU A 98 -6.41 -24.05 1.00
N THR A 99 -6.97 -23.26 0.08
CA THR A 99 -7.10 -23.72 -1.30
C THR A 99 -5.70 -24.01 -1.83
N GLY A 100 -5.51 -25.25 -2.31
CA GLY A 100 -4.22 -25.85 -2.63
C GLY A 100 -3.37 -25.05 -3.63
N GLN A 101 -2.16 -25.55 -3.90
CA GLN A 101 -1.24 -24.92 -4.85
C GLN A 101 -1.90 -24.71 -6.22
N PRO A 102 -1.56 -23.61 -6.94
CA PRO A 102 -2.12 -23.34 -8.26
C PRO A 102 -1.92 -24.54 -9.20
N GLN A 103 -2.80 -24.76 -10.16
CA GLN A 103 -2.72 -25.93 -11.04
C GLN A 103 -1.60 -25.77 -12.08
N SER A 104 -1.38 -24.54 -12.53
CA SER A 104 -0.38 -24.18 -13.54
C SER A 104 1.05 -24.28 -13.00
N ALA A 105 1.91 -24.93 -13.78
CA ALA A 105 3.34 -25.04 -13.47
C ALA A 105 4.01 -23.65 -13.39
N VAL A 106 3.56 -22.70 -14.23
CA VAL A 106 4.07 -21.33 -14.28
C VAL A 106 3.81 -20.59 -12.97
N ALA A 107 2.59 -20.68 -12.42
CA ALA A 107 2.26 -20.04 -11.16
C ALA A 107 2.92 -20.73 -9.95
N ARG A 108 3.05 -22.07 -9.96
CA ARG A 108 3.81 -22.80 -8.92
C ARG A 108 5.26 -22.36 -8.87
N ARG A 109 5.90 -22.25 -10.05
CA ARG A 109 7.28 -21.79 -10.16
C ARG A 109 7.43 -20.37 -9.65
N LEU A 110 6.50 -19.47 -9.97
CA LEU A 110 6.51 -18.10 -9.46
C LEU A 110 6.52 -18.06 -7.92
N LEU A 111 5.67 -18.86 -7.25
CA LEU A 111 5.58 -18.91 -5.78
C LEU A 111 6.86 -19.41 -5.10
N ASN A 112 7.66 -20.22 -5.79
CA ASN A 112 8.91 -20.79 -5.27
C ASN A 112 10.15 -19.91 -5.55
N LEU A 113 9.99 -18.80 -6.29
CA LEU A 113 11.11 -17.92 -6.64
C LEU A 113 11.38 -16.87 -5.55
N PRO A 114 12.64 -16.43 -5.38
CA PRO A 114 12.95 -15.26 -4.59
C PRO A 114 12.25 -14.00 -5.13
N LEU A 115 11.80 -13.11 -4.24
CA LEU A 115 11.02 -11.91 -4.59
C LEU A 115 11.66 -11.03 -5.67
N HIS A 116 12.99 -10.90 -5.69
CA HIS A 116 13.70 -10.08 -6.69
C HIS A 116 13.69 -10.68 -8.10
N LYS A 117 13.52 -12.00 -8.25
CA LYS A 117 13.38 -12.68 -9.55
C LYS A 117 11.91 -12.86 -9.94
N ALA A 118 11.00 -12.81 -8.98
CA ALA A 118 9.58 -13.02 -9.19
C ALA A 118 8.97 -11.98 -10.15
N ASP A 119 9.35 -10.71 -10.05
CA ASP A 119 8.82 -9.64 -10.92
C ASP A 119 9.20 -9.84 -12.39
N ILE A 120 10.47 -10.17 -12.64
CA ILE A 120 10.99 -10.41 -14.00
C ILE A 120 10.33 -11.65 -14.60
N TYR A 121 10.30 -12.74 -13.83
CA TYR A 121 9.67 -13.99 -14.28
C TYR A 121 8.18 -13.79 -14.57
N TYR A 122 7.47 -13.04 -13.72
CA TYR A 122 6.06 -12.73 -13.92
C TYR A 122 5.81 -11.99 -15.23
N GLU A 123 6.52 -10.90 -15.50
CA GLU A 123 6.35 -10.12 -16.73
C GLU A 123 6.72 -10.94 -17.99
N GLN A 124 7.75 -11.78 -17.92
CA GLN A 124 8.14 -12.70 -19.00
C GLN A 124 7.05 -13.74 -19.26
N SER A 125 6.60 -14.44 -18.23
CA SER A 125 5.57 -15.47 -18.35
C SER A 125 4.23 -14.92 -18.84
N VAL A 126 3.83 -13.72 -18.40
CA VAL A 126 2.63 -13.05 -18.93
C VAL A 126 2.80 -12.78 -20.43
N THR A 127 3.98 -12.32 -20.86
CA THR A 127 4.25 -12.04 -22.28
C THR A 127 4.17 -13.30 -23.13
N GLU A 128 4.84 -14.38 -22.70
CA GLU A 128 4.85 -15.68 -23.40
C GLU A 128 3.43 -16.27 -23.53
N LEU A 129 2.67 -16.31 -22.43
CA LEU A 129 1.29 -16.79 -22.44
C LEU A 129 0.40 -15.91 -23.31
N ALA A 130 0.56 -14.59 -23.25
CA ALA A 130 -0.21 -13.65 -24.05
C ALA A 130 0.06 -13.79 -25.56
N GLU A 131 1.28 -14.15 -25.99
CA GLU A 131 1.59 -14.39 -27.40
C GLU A 131 0.84 -15.61 -27.97
N GLN A 132 0.62 -16.63 -27.15
CA GLN A 132 -0.03 -17.88 -27.53
C GLN A 132 -1.56 -17.85 -27.37
N GLN A 133 -2.08 -17.02 -26.45
CA GLN A 133 -3.49 -16.97 -26.03
C GLN A 133 -4.51 -16.94 -27.18
N TYR A 134 -4.22 -16.22 -28.26
CA TYR A 134 -5.14 -16.01 -29.38
C TYR A 134 -4.65 -16.64 -30.70
N GLN A 135 -3.63 -17.52 -30.65
CA GLN A 135 -3.13 -18.23 -31.84
C GLN A 135 -3.96 -19.48 -32.13
N GLN A 136 -4.29 -20.24 -31.08
CA GLN A 136 -5.10 -21.46 -31.16
C GLN A 136 -6.27 -21.34 -30.19
N PHE A 137 -7.48 -21.22 -30.72
CA PHE A 137 -8.68 -20.97 -29.93
C PHE A 137 -9.03 -22.12 -28.98
N GLU A 138 -8.56 -23.33 -29.26
CA GLU A 138 -8.71 -24.50 -28.39
C GLU A 138 -7.93 -24.35 -27.08
N GLN A 139 -6.81 -23.61 -27.12
CA GLN A 139 -5.95 -23.38 -25.96
C GLN A 139 -6.29 -22.09 -25.22
N PHE A 140 -7.12 -21.23 -25.80
CA PHE A 140 -7.49 -19.92 -25.25
C PHE A 140 -7.93 -20.02 -23.78
N GLU A 141 -8.82 -20.98 -23.48
CA GLU A 141 -9.36 -21.15 -22.14
C GLU A 141 -8.29 -21.59 -21.13
N SER A 142 -7.47 -22.58 -21.50
CA SER A 142 -6.36 -23.06 -20.67
C SER A 142 -5.34 -21.95 -20.41
N ILE A 143 -4.94 -21.20 -21.45
CA ILE A 143 -3.96 -20.12 -21.32
C ILE A 143 -4.53 -18.97 -20.46
N THR A 144 -5.79 -18.61 -20.66
CA THR A 144 -6.44 -17.56 -19.86
C THR A 144 -6.59 -17.97 -18.39
N ALA A 145 -6.87 -19.25 -18.12
CA ALA A 145 -6.86 -19.79 -16.76
C ALA A 145 -5.46 -19.74 -16.13
N GLN A 146 -4.41 -20.13 -16.87
CA GLN A 146 -3.02 -20.03 -16.42
C GLN A 146 -2.61 -18.59 -16.10
N LEU A 147 -2.98 -17.62 -16.96
CA LEU A 147 -2.77 -16.19 -16.71
C LEU A 147 -3.47 -15.74 -15.43
N SER A 148 -4.72 -16.15 -15.23
CA SER A 148 -5.50 -15.81 -14.03
C SER A 148 -4.83 -16.35 -12.76
N GLU A 149 -4.38 -17.60 -12.78
CA GLU A 149 -3.65 -18.20 -11.65
C GLU A 149 -2.32 -17.49 -11.40
N LEU A 150 -1.59 -17.16 -12.47
CA LEU A 150 -0.32 -16.44 -12.41
C LEU A 150 -0.50 -15.05 -11.77
N HIS A 151 -1.58 -14.34 -12.11
CA HIS A 151 -1.93 -13.05 -11.52
C HIS A 151 -2.22 -13.18 -10.02
N LEU A 152 -3.00 -14.18 -9.62
CA LEU A 152 -3.31 -14.43 -8.21
C LEU A 152 -2.05 -14.82 -7.42
N ALA A 153 -1.17 -15.65 -8.00
CA ALA A 153 0.11 -16.02 -7.39
C ALA A 153 1.04 -14.81 -7.23
N TYR A 154 1.14 -13.96 -8.25
CA TYR A 154 1.92 -12.72 -8.19
C TYR A 154 1.41 -11.77 -7.10
N LEU A 155 0.09 -11.56 -7.05
CA LEU A 155 -0.53 -10.75 -6.01
C LEU A 155 -0.33 -11.34 -4.61
N ARG A 156 -0.37 -12.66 -4.46
CA ARG A 156 -0.06 -13.36 -3.19
C ARG A 156 1.35 -13.02 -2.71
N LEU A 157 2.35 -13.09 -3.59
CA LEU A 157 3.73 -12.73 -3.24
C LEU A 157 3.86 -11.25 -2.86
N LYS A 158 3.25 -10.35 -3.64
CA LYS A 158 3.32 -8.89 -3.40
C LYS A 158 2.59 -8.45 -2.13
N MET A 159 1.55 -9.18 -1.73
CA MET A 159 0.82 -8.90 -0.49
C MET A 159 1.55 -9.39 0.76
N GLY A 160 2.54 -10.28 0.60
CA GLY A 160 3.16 -11.02 1.70
C GLY A 160 2.22 -12.08 2.31
N GLU A 161 2.76 -12.92 3.19
CA GLU A 161 1.95 -13.82 4.02
C GLU A 161 0.86 -12.99 4.73
N PRO A 162 -0.43 -13.28 4.52
CA PRO A 162 -1.47 -12.60 5.27
C PRO A 162 -1.21 -12.90 6.75
N VAL A 163 -1.00 -11.88 7.57
CA VAL A 163 -1.08 -12.04 9.02
C VAL A 163 -2.52 -12.45 9.31
N ILE A 164 -2.77 -13.76 9.37
CA ILE A 164 -4.02 -14.35 9.79
C ILE A 164 -4.14 -14.00 11.26
N ARG A 165 -4.68 -12.81 11.54
CA ARG A 165 -5.39 -12.63 12.80
C ARG A 165 -6.56 -13.57 12.68
N GLU A 166 -6.49 -14.69 13.40
CA GLU A 166 -7.63 -15.56 13.64
C GLU A 166 -8.84 -14.65 13.87
N LYS A 167 -9.91 -14.90 13.10
CA LYS A 167 -11.22 -14.36 13.45
C LYS A 167 -11.37 -14.68 14.92
N ARG A 168 -11.39 -13.67 15.80
CA ARG A 168 -11.84 -13.87 17.17
C ARG A 168 -13.23 -14.49 17.00
N THR A 169 -13.31 -15.81 17.16
CA THR A 169 -14.55 -16.50 17.36
C THR A 169 -15.21 -15.72 18.49
N GLY A 170 -16.40 -15.19 18.19
CA GLY A 170 -17.14 -14.40 19.18
C GLY A 170 -17.10 -15.18 20.49
N ILE A 171 -16.76 -14.48 21.56
CA ILE A 171 -16.80 -15.03 22.92
C ILE A 171 -18.15 -15.74 23.02
N VAL A 172 -18.13 -17.08 23.10
CA VAL A 172 -19.32 -17.87 23.36
C VAL A 172 -19.89 -17.27 24.63
N ALA A 173 -21.09 -16.70 24.54
CA ALA A 173 -21.76 -16.12 25.69
C ALA A 173 -21.92 -17.24 26.71
N ALA A 174 -21.12 -17.19 27.78
CA ALA A 174 -21.36 -17.99 28.95
C ALA A 174 -22.80 -17.71 29.40
N PRO A 175 -23.64 -18.73 29.65
CA PRO A 175 -25.02 -18.52 30.07
C PRO A 175 -24.99 -18.08 31.53
N GLN A 176 -24.82 -16.78 31.74
CA GLN A 176 -25.24 -15.95 32.89
C GLN A 176 -24.43 -14.64 32.90
N ALA A 177 -24.60 -13.82 31.87
CA ALA A 177 -24.35 -12.39 32.04
C ALA A 177 -25.60 -11.81 32.72
N LYS A 178 -25.51 -11.48 34.01
CA LYS A 178 -26.52 -10.67 34.68
C LYS A 178 -26.70 -9.38 33.87
N PRO A 179 -27.94 -8.93 33.58
CA PRO A 179 -28.15 -7.72 32.82
C PRO A 179 -27.46 -6.56 33.54
N ILE A 180 -26.47 -5.98 32.89
CA ILE A 180 -25.84 -4.75 33.36
C ILE A 180 -26.93 -3.68 33.25
N GLN A 181 -27.46 -3.27 34.39
CA GLN A 181 -28.26 -2.05 34.47
C GLN A 181 -27.32 -0.90 34.14
N PHE A 182 -27.54 -0.26 32.99
CA PHE A 182 -26.87 0.98 32.65
C PHE A 182 -27.39 2.06 33.61
N ALA A 183 -26.66 2.26 34.70
CA ALA A 183 -26.69 3.54 35.38
C ALA A 183 -25.99 4.56 34.46
N PRO A 184 -26.53 5.77 34.25
CA PRO A 184 -25.80 6.85 33.58
C PRO A 184 -24.66 7.30 34.50
N GLY A 185 -23.58 6.53 34.48
CA GLY A 185 -22.33 6.83 35.18
C GLY A 185 -21.47 7.69 34.27
N HIS A 186 -21.42 8.98 34.61
CA HIS A 186 -20.46 10.02 34.25
C HIS A 186 -19.72 9.87 32.91
N ASP A 187 -19.93 10.86 32.03
CA ASP A 187 -19.19 11.12 30.79
C ASP A 187 -17.66 11.19 31.03
N GLY A 188 -17.02 10.03 31.11
CA GLY A 188 -15.58 9.89 30.97
C GLY A 188 -15.26 9.92 29.49
N GLN A 189 -15.05 11.11 28.94
CA GLN A 189 -14.38 11.26 27.65
C GLN A 189 -13.05 10.49 27.71
N VAL A 190 -12.97 9.32 27.07
CA VAL A 190 -11.68 8.72 26.73
C VAL A 190 -11.12 9.57 25.60
N SER A 191 -10.48 10.69 25.96
CA SER A 191 -9.77 11.54 25.00
C SER A 191 -8.62 10.71 24.43
N VAL A 192 -8.77 10.24 23.19
CA VAL A 192 -7.69 9.57 22.47
C VAL A 192 -6.59 10.60 22.23
N ASN A 193 -5.51 10.56 23.02
CA ASN A 193 -4.38 11.46 22.82
C ASN A 193 -3.50 10.96 21.67
N TYR A 194 -3.73 11.53 20.48
CA TYR A 194 -3.01 11.19 19.26
C TYR A 194 -1.52 11.59 19.31
N ALA A 195 -1.19 12.72 19.92
CA ALA A 195 0.20 13.19 20.07
C ALA A 195 1.03 12.17 20.85
N GLN A 196 0.47 11.70 21.97
CA GLN A 196 1.11 10.70 22.82
C GLN A 196 1.31 9.37 22.10
N ARG A 197 0.40 8.99 21.18
CA ARG A 197 0.55 7.78 20.36
C ARG A 197 1.73 7.87 19.39
N HIS A 198 1.89 9.02 18.73
CA HIS A 198 3.03 9.29 17.86
C HIS A 198 4.34 9.25 18.66
N TYR A 199 4.35 9.85 19.87
CA TYR A 199 5.50 9.79 20.76
C TYR A 199 5.89 8.36 21.16
N TYR A 200 4.94 7.51 21.54
CA TYR A 200 5.23 6.10 21.86
C TYR A 200 5.85 5.34 20.68
N ARG A 201 5.37 5.58 19.45
CA ARG A 201 5.98 4.98 18.25
C ARG A 201 7.40 5.49 18.02
N ALA A 202 7.63 6.78 18.23
CA ALA A 202 8.97 7.37 18.14
C ALA A 202 9.93 6.71 19.14
N GLN A 203 9.50 6.43 20.37
CA GLN A 203 10.31 5.71 21.35
C GLN A 203 10.64 4.28 20.88
N GLU A 204 9.67 3.54 20.33
CA GLU A 204 9.89 2.21 19.77
C GLU A 204 10.86 2.22 18.58
N TYR A 205 10.81 3.26 17.74
CA TYR A 205 11.75 3.44 16.65
C TYR A 205 13.15 3.85 17.12
N ALA A 206 13.24 4.63 18.20
CA ALA A 206 14.50 5.02 18.82
C ALA A 206 15.23 3.82 19.42
N LYS A 207 14.51 2.90 20.08
CA LYS A 207 15.07 1.61 20.56
C LYS A 207 15.67 0.77 19.43
N LYS A 208 15.15 0.92 18.20
CA LYS A 208 15.63 0.22 17.00
C LYS A 208 16.66 1.03 16.20
N ALA A 209 17.12 2.17 16.72
CA ALA A 209 18.02 3.11 16.05
C ALA A 209 17.54 3.57 14.66
N THR A 210 16.22 3.57 14.42
CA THR A 210 15.62 3.99 13.14
C THR A 210 15.28 5.50 13.13
N TRP A 211 16.32 6.33 13.21
CA TRP A 211 16.21 7.78 13.49
C TRP A 211 15.37 8.59 12.50
N LEU A 212 15.35 8.22 11.22
CA LEU A 212 14.48 8.84 10.22
C LEU A 212 12.98 8.74 10.58
N ARG A 213 12.56 7.59 11.11
CA ARG A 213 11.17 7.37 11.54
C ARG A 213 10.84 8.07 12.85
N VAL A 214 11.83 8.17 13.75
CA VAL A 214 11.72 8.96 14.98
C VAL A 214 11.41 10.42 14.64
N VAL A 215 12.15 11.01 13.68
CA VAL A 215 11.90 12.39 13.24
C VAL A 215 10.49 12.57 12.68
N ALA A 216 10.02 11.65 11.84
CA ALA A 216 8.68 11.73 11.25
C ALA A 216 7.58 11.72 12.33
N GLU A 217 7.58 10.70 13.20
CA GLU A 217 6.55 10.57 14.25
C GLU A 217 6.58 11.74 15.24
N LEU A 218 7.77 12.27 15.58
CA LEU A 218 7.85 13.40 16.51
C LEU A 218 7.44 14.73 15.89
N ARG A 219 7.59 14.91 14.58
CA ARG A 219 7.05 16.09 13.90
C ARG A 219 5.52 16.09 13.97
N ASP A 220 4.90 14.94 13.75
CA ASP A 220 3.44 14.80 13.88
C ASP A 220 2.98 15.02 15.33
N ALA A 221 3.71 14.48 16.31
CA ALA A 221 3.42 14.71 17.73
C ALA A 221 3.51 16.20 18.12
N ILE A 222 4.54 16.91 17.64
CA ILE A 222 4.75 18.34 17.92
C ILE A 222 3.70 19.23 17.24
N VAL A 223 3.19 18.84 16.07
CA VAL A 223 2.08 19.56 15.42
C VAL A 223 0.82 19.55 16.30
N LEU A 224 0.61 18.46 17.03
CA LEU A 224 -0.56 18.27 17.90
C LEU A 224 -0.34 18.89 19.30
N GLU A 225 0.80 18.63 19.92
CA GLU A 225 1.19 19.17 21.23
C GLU A 225 2.60 19.77 21.14
N PRO A 226 2.72 21.07 20.82
CA PRO A 226 4.01 21.71 20.55
C PRO A 226 4.80 22.08 21.81
N ASP A 227 4.22 21.94 23.01
CA ASP A 227 4.77 22.38 24.29
C ASP A 227 5.35 21.23 25.13
N ARG A 228 5.44 20.02 24.57
CA ARG A 228 6.02 18.85 25.22
C ARG A 228 7.53 18.83 25.08
N ALA A 229 8.23 19.06 26.20
CA ALA A 229 9.68 18.97 26.28
C ALA A 229 10.22 17.62 25.78
N GLU A 230 9.55 16.51 26.10
CA GLU A 230 10.01 15.16 25.76
C GLU A 230 10.02 14.92 24.25
N TYR A 231 9.11 15.55 23.51
CA TYR A 231 9.03 15.41 22.06
C TYR A 231 10.20 16.13 21.40
N HIS A 232 10.52 17.32 21.91
CA HIS A 232 11.65 18.10 21.45
C HIS A 232 13.00 17.47 21.83
N SER A 233 13.16 16.92 23.03
CA SER A 233 14.43 16.29 23.46
C SER A 233 14.72 15.01 22.68
N LEU A 234 13.71 14.16 22.45
CA LEU A 234 13.87 12.95 21.62
C LEU A 234 14.10 13.29 20.14
N LEU A 235 13.47 14.34 19.62
CA LEU A 235 13.68 14.80 18.24
C LEU A 235 15.10 15.35 18.06
N ALA A 236 15.58 16.10 19.05
CA ALA A 236 16.94 16.61 19.08
C ALA A 236 17.98 15.48 19.09
N GLN A 237 17.75 14.43 19.89
CA GLN A 237 18.57 13.23 19.88
C GLN A 237 18.57 12.55 18.51
N ALA A 238 17.39 12.41 17.88
CA ALA A 238 17.29 11.82 16.55
C ALA A 238 18.04 12.63 15.49
N TYR A 239 18.09 13.96 15.61
CA TYR A 239 18.91 14.80 14.75
C TYR A 239 20.41 14.66 15.02
N LEU A 240 20.84 14.51 16.28
CA LEU A 240 22.25 14.23 16.59
C LEU A 240 22.73 12.92 15.96
N MET A 241 21.91 11.87 16.04
CA MET A 241 22.24 10.57 15.44
C MET A 241 22.31 10.61 13.91
N GLN A 242 21.76 11.66 13.30
CA GLN A 242 21.83 11.94 11.87
C GLN A 242 22.91 12.99 11.51
N ASN A 243 23.77 13.35 12.45
CA ASN A 243 24.78 14.41 12.29
C ASN A 243 24.22 15.81 11.97
N LEU A 244 22.93 16.05 12.28
CA LEU A 244 22.24 17.33 12.07
C LEU A 244 22.30 18.19 13.34
N THR A 245 23.52 18.52 13.78
CA THR A 245 23.79 19.18 15.06
C THR A 245 23.10 20.54 15.21
N GLY A 246 22.97 21.33 14.13
CA GLY A 246 22.28 22.61 14.18
C GLY A 246 20.81 22.48 14.60
N MET A 247 20.08 21.55 13.98
CA MET A 247 18.68 21.26 14.30
C MET A 247 18.54 20.65 15.70
N ALA A 248 19.47 19.77 16.08
CA ALA A 248 19.50 19.22 17.43
C ALA A 248 19.60 20.30 18.51
N LYS A 249 20.50 21.29 18.33
CA LYS A 249 20.67 22.41 19.26
C LYS A 249 19.38 23.21 19.44
N VAL A 250 18.66 23.50 18.34
CA VAL A 250 17.37 24.22 18.39
C VAL A 250 16.35 23.45 19.24
N HIS A 251 16.19 22.16 18.98
CA HIS A 251 15.21 21.36 19.71
C HIS A 251 15.60 21.07 21.16
N PHE A 252 16.88 20.90 21.48
CA PHE A 252 17.30 20.82 22.89
C PHE A 252 17.05 22.12 23.66
N ARG A 253 17.28 23.28 23.05
CA ARG A 253 16.91 24.57 23.67
C ARG A 253 15.41 24.67 23.90
N GLN A 254 14.61 24.21 22.93
CA GLN A 254 13.15 24.20 23.07
C GLN A 254 12.71 23.24 24.18
N ALA A 255 13.32 22.06 24.29
CA ALA A 255 13.05 21.12 25.38
C ALA A 255 13.37 21.73 26.75
N LEU A 256 14.53 22.38 26.92
CA LEU A 256 14.90 23.09 28.15
C LEU A 256 13.99 24.28 28.45
N LYS A 257 13.47 24.96 27.42
CA LYS A 257 12.50 26.04 27.58
C LYS A 257 11.20 25.54 28.19
N PHE A 258 10.70 24.38 27.75
CA PHE A 258 9.46 23.80 28.25
C PHE A 258 9.64 23.04 29.57
N ASN A 259 10.75 22.31 29.71
CA ASN A 259 11.13 21.65 30.94
C ASN A 259 12.64 21.79 31.16
N PRO A 260 13.06 22.74 32.02
CA PRO A 260 14.47 22.93 32.36
C PRO A 260 15.12 21.70 33.03
N ARG A 261 14.32 20.73 33.50
CA ARG A 261 14.76 19.49 34.14
C ARG A 261 14.67 18.28 33.20
N ASP A 262 14.48 18.46 31.90
CA ASP A 262 14.46 17.34 30.95
C ASP A 262 15.84 16.63 30.94
N PRO A 263 15.89 15.33 31.28
CA PRO A 263 17.16 14.63 31.50
C PRO A 263 17.99 14.50 30.23
N LEU A 264 17.34 14.28 29.07
CA LEU A 264 18.03 14.20 27.78
C LEU A 264 18.58 15.57 27.41
N ALA A 265 17.77 16.62 27.54
CA ALA A 265 18.20 17.96 27.17
C ALA A 265 19.34 18.46 28.05
N ILE A 266 19.31 18.21 29.37
CA ILE A 266 20.44 18.52 30.27
C ILE A 266 21.70 17.75 29.88
N GLN A 267 21.57 16.43 29.65
CA GLN A 267 22.72 15.59 29.27
C GLN A 267 23.44 16.13 28.02
N TYR A 268 22.69 16.62 27.04
CA TYR A 268 23.26 17.17 25.82
C TYR A 268 23.55 18.67 25.89
N ALA A 269 23.04 19.40 26.89
CA ALA A 269 23.25 20.84 27.04
C ALA A 269 24.72 21.20 27.27
N GLU A 270 25.39 20.45 28.14
CA GLU A 270 26.82 20.61 28.43
C GLU A 270 27.65 20.24 27.20
N ARG A 271 27.38 19.07 26.60
CA ARG A 271 28.11 18.56 25.43
C ARG A 271 28.00 19.48 24.20
N LEU A 272 26.86 20.15 24.03
CA LEU A 272 26.58 21.01 22.89
C LEU A 272 26.79 22.50 23.16
N HIS A 273 27.26 22.87 24.35
CA HIS A 273 27.43 24.26 24.83
C HIS A 273 26.12 25.08 24.67
N LEU A 274 25.01 24.52 25.15
CA LEU A 274 23.68 25.15 25.05
C LEU A 274 23.33 26.04 26.24
N LEU A 275 24.06 25.90 27.35
CA LEU A 275 23.97 26.79 28.50
C LEU A 275 24.81 28.03 28.20
N GLU A 276 24.16 29.11 27.77
CA GLU A 276 24.81 30.41 27.81
C GLU A 276 24.97 30.83 29.29
N PRO A 277 26.11 31.42 29.69
CA PRO A 277 26.20 32.07 31.00
C PRO A 277 25.12 33.15 31.05
N GLU A 278 24.36 33.19 32.15
CA GLU A 278 23.30 34.18 32.38
C GLU A 278 23.78 35.57 31.96
N LYS A 279 23.18 36.13 30.91
CA LYS A 279 23.20 37.57 30.70
C LYS A 279 22.43 38.18 31.84
N VAL A 280 23.16 38.59 32.87
CA VAL A 280 22.72 39.47 33.95
C VAL A 280 21.97 40.62 33.30
N ALA A 281 20.64 40.61 33.43
CA ALA A 281 19.79 41.72 33.06
C ALA A 281 20.01 42.85 34.07
N ALA A 282 21.11 43.58 33.90
CA ALA A 282 21.34 44.84 34.56
C ALA A 282 20.39 45.87 33.95
N LYS A 283 19.35 46.23 34.70
CA LYS A 283 18.63 47.49 34.52
C LYS A 283 19.60 48.65 34.76
N ALA A 284 19.88 49.39 33.70
CA ALA A 284 20.25 50.82 33.69
C ALA A 284 19.95 51.28 32.25
N GLY A 285 19.03 52.20 31.97
CA GLY A 285 18.96 53.53 32.54
C GLY A 285 19.62 54.50 31.55
N GLY A 286 18.80 55.17 30.72
CA GLY A 286 19.17 56.45 30.12
C GLY A 286 19.47 56.48 28.61
N LEU A 287 18.77 57.42 27.96
CA LEU A 287 19.25 58.28 26.87
C LEU A 287 19.43 57.61 25.49
N PHE A 288 18.46 57.83 24.60
CA PHE A 288 18.66 58.65 23.40
C PHE A 288 17.30 58.88 22.70
N SER A 289 16.76 60.09 22.90
CA SER A 289 15.97 60.79 21.90
C SER A 289 16.81 60.92 20.63
N LEU A 290 16.24 60.71 19.43
CA LEU A 290 16.49 61.53 18.22
C LEU A 290 15.84 60.89 16.96
N PHE A 291 15.02 61.70 16.28
CA PHE A 291 14.55 61.61 14.89
C PHE A 291 13.55 60.49 14.52
N GLY A 292 12.45 60.75 13.82
CA GLY A 292 11.99 61.97 13.15
C GLY A 292 10.58 61.76 12.61
N LYS A 293 9.73 62.78 12.80
CA LYS A 293 8.38 62.91 12.27
C LYS A 293 8.40 63.99 11.18
N LYS A 294 7.55 63.80 10.16
CA LYS A 294 7.29 64.65 8.97
C LYS A 294 8.17 64.29 7.76
N ARG A 295 7.62 64.12 6.56
CA ARG A 295 6.38 64.67 5.99
C ARG A 295 5.48 63.59 5.40
#